data_AF-A0AAD8IYI5-F1
#
_entry.id   AF-A0AAD8IYI5-F1
#
_cell.length_a   1.000
_cell.length_b   1.000
_cell.length_c   1.000
_cell.angle_alpha   90.00
_cell.angle_beta   90.00
_cell.angle_gamma   90.00
#
_symmetry.space_group_name_H-M   'P 1'
#
loop_
_entity.id
_entity.type
_entity.pdbx_description
1 polymer ?
#
loop_
_entity_poly.entity_id
_entity_poly.type
_entity_poly.pdbx_seq_one_letter_code
_entity_poly.pdbx_strand_id
1 'polypeptide(L)'
;MSETTVTPEAPRLTTSSLNPSSRIICRVCEKQFSQYTCPRCNTRYCSLHCYKSHSRSCTESFMRDNVVEELQQLEPDDATKQKMMDILRRFHTQEEEMDSTDELVDSTGEDVMDSALSEEVIQKILSGGEIHVDDLSDDEKKRFQRAVVSGELSRLIEPWEPWWLKPSAKTISLSQQGSRLVQPLLKHESLPLRSDNIEVDQSLHIPPGPETPLPPISKLSATEPSPLLAIHLVDIIYSYCFTLRLYNGEWLTDPVGSVMHCLSISFVLGQGGKPETVSEAVSHCLEQTCSPALRHVGGLQFGLGLLDDAVCLLSLGGTALVCLLCDFQRMIQAAEKELKSEKPHKSRRSEIKGNLKSAERKVYFIMCWVHEQPEDTWFSVASMVEAEKSATSACTGNRKDTLSVQDKAKPRGKTLIEEVKGHVMKT
;
A
#
# COMPACT_ATOMS: atom_id res chain seq x y z
N MET A 1 -23.03 41.05 26.13
CA MET A 1 -23.44 39.65 26.28
C MET A 1 -23.12 38.98 24.96
N SER A 2 -22.01 38.26 24.96
CA SER A 2 -21.29 37.82 23.76
C SER A 2 -21.63 36.37 23.51
N GLU A 3 -22.25 36.07 22.37
CA GLU A 3 -22.43 34.69 21.91
C GLU A 3 -21.22 34.32 21.03
N THR A 4 -20.42 33.37 21.51
CA THR A 4 -19.29 32.79 20.79
C THR A 4 -19.78 31.52 20.09
N THR A 5 -19.86 31.58 18.76
CA THR A 5 -20.08 30.42 17.89
C THR A 5 -18.76 29.66 17.73
N VAL A 6 -18.72 28.41 18.21
CA VAL A 6 -17.62 27.47 18.00
C VAL A 6 -17.95 26.59 16.80
N THR A 7 -17.13 26.67 15.76
CA THR A 7 -17.14 25.77 14.59
C THR A 7 -16.38 24.46 14.90
N PRO A 8 -16.75 23.32 14.30
CA PRO A 8 -16.11 22.04 14.57
C PRO A 8 -14.80 21.90 13.77
N GLU A 9 -13.70 21.64 14.47
CA GLU A 9 -12.36 21.41 13.92
C GLU A 9 -12.22 19.97 13.41
N ALA A 10 -11.58 19.80 12.24
CA ALA A 10 -11.33 18.52 11.60
C ALA A 10 -10.32 17.64 12.38
N PRO A 11 -10.42 16.29 12.31
CA PRO A 11 -9.60 15.41 13.11
C PRO A 11 -8.14 15.42 12.64
N ARG A 12 -7.24 15.90 13.50
CA ARG A 12 -5.78 15.81 13.33
C ARG A 12 -5.35 14.36 13.55
N LEU A 13 -4.79 13.72 12.51
CA LEU A 13 -4.12 12.43 12.61
C LEU A 13 -2.85 12.61 13.46
N THR A 14 -2.88 12.06 14.68
CA THR A 14 -1.72 12.00 15.57
C THR A 14 -0.76 10.92 15.08
N THR A 15 0.34 11.32 14.43
CA THR A 15 1.50 10.46 14.18
C THR A 15 2.20 10.20 15.51
N SER A 16 1.95 9.05 16.11
CA SER A 16 2.64 8.61 17.32
C SER A 16 4.05 8.13 16.96
N SER A 17 5.05 8.91 17.37
CA SER A 17 6.45 8.48 17.39
C SER A 17 6.59 7.31 18.36
N LEU A 18 6.69 6.08 17.84
CA LEU A 18 6.82 4.85 18.61
C LEU A 18 8.08 4.08 18.20
N ASN A 19 8.85 3.68 19.22
CA ASN A 19 10.06 2.86 19.15
C ASN A 19 9.90 1.67 18.17
N PRO A 20 10.77 1.52 17.16
CA PRO A 20 10.60 0.54 16.07
C PRO A 20 10.58 -0.92 16.56
N SER A 21 11.23 -1.22 17.70
CA SER A 21 11.41 -2.58 18.22
C SER A 21 10.16 -3.20 18.88
N SER A 22 9.00 -2.55 18.87
CA SER A 22 7.78 -3.01 19.56
C SER A 22 6.58 -3.26 18.65
N ARG A 23 6.76 -3.11 17.33
CA ARG A 23 5.67 -3.14 16.34
C ARG A 23 5.43 -4.57 15.85
N ILE A 24 4.33 -5.17 16.30
CA ILE A 24 3.95 -6.56 15.97
C ILE A 24 2.92 -6.54 14.84
N ILE A 25 3.05 -7.45 13.87
CA ILE A 25 2.07 -7.59 12.79
C ILE A 25 0.72 -8.11 13.33
N CYS A 26 -0.39 -7.68 12.73
CA CYS A 26 -1.71 -8.23 13.01
C CYS A 26 -1.72 -9.73 12.74
N ARG A 27 -2.05 -10.54 13.75
CA ARG A 27 -2.08 -12.02 13.63
C ARG A 27 -3.31 -12.56 12.93
N VAL A 28 -4.22 -11.68 12.53
CA VAL A 28 -5.49 -12.06 11.87
C VAL A 28 -5.39 -11.86 10.37
N CYS A 29 -4.87 -10.71 9.94
CA CYS A 29 -4.75 -10.39 8.51
C CYS A 29 -3.32 -10.50 7.97
N GLU A 30 -2.29 -10.50 8.83
CA GLU A 30 -0.87 -10.51 8.48
C GLU A 30 -0.43 -9.38 7.51
N LYS A 31 -1.29 -8.38 7.31
CA LYS A 31 -1.09 -7.28 6.35
C LYS A 31 -0.72 -5.95 6.99
N GLN A 32 -1.29 -5.65 8.15
CA GLN A 32 -1.13 -4.36 8.83
C GLN A 32 -0.53 -4.55 10.23
N PHE A 33 0.19 -3.56 10.74
CA PHE A 33 0.67 -3.59 12.12
C PHE A 33 -0.50 -3.58 13.11
N SER A 34 -0.34 -4.30 14.22
CA SER A 34 -1.38 -4.38 15.25
C SER A 34 -1.48 -3.06 16.00
N GLN A 35 -2.71 -2.57 16.18
CA GLN A 35 -3.02 -1.39 16.99
C GLN A 35 -3.58 -1.78 18.36
N TYR A 36 -4.18 -2.97 18.45
CA TYR A 36 -4.94 -3.41 19.61
C TYR A 36 -4.55 -4.82 20.03
N THR A 37 -4.87 -5.15 21.28
CA THR A 37 -4.69 -6.49 21.86
C THR A 37 -6.01 -7.00 22.44
N CYS A 38 -6.41 -8.22 22.08
CA CYS A 38 -7.59 -8.84 22.65
C CYS A 38 -7.34 -9.15 24.14
N PRO A 39 -8.13 -8.63 25.09
CA PRO A 39 -7.88 -8.83 26.53
C PRO A 39 -8.11 -10.27 26.99
N ARG A 40 -8.83 -11.10 26.20
CA ARG A 40 -9.14 -12.50 26.56
C ARG A 40 -8.06 -13.47 26.13
N CYS A 41 -7.63 -13.39 24.87
CA CYS A 41 -6.69 -14.34 24.27
C CYS A 41 -5.33 -13.71 23.94
N ASN A 42 -5.13 -12.43 24.27
CA ASN A 42 -3.89 -11.67 24.00
C ASN A 42 -3.50 -11.60 22.52
N THR A 43 -4.44 -11.86 21.60
CA THR A 43 -4.18 -11.80 20.15
C THR A 43 -4.09 -10.34 19.69
N ARG A 44 -3.02 -10.03 18.95
CA ARG A 44 -2.74 -8.71 18.39
C ARG A 44 -3.47 -8.50 17.06
N TYR A 45 -4.24 -7.43 16.94
CA TYR A 45 -5.04 -7.13 15.74
C TYR A 45 -4.99 -5.65 15.32
N CYS A 46 -5.26 -5.36 14.04
CA CYS A 46 -5.15 -4.00 13.50
C CYS A 46 -6.46 -3.21 13.49
N SER A 47 -7.63 -3.87 13.49
CA SER A 47 -8.92 -3.18 13.34
C SER A 47 -10.08 -3.99 13.92
N LEU A 48 -11.24 -3.34 14.07
CA LEU A 48 -12.47 -4.00 14.50
C LEU A 48 -12.85 -5.18 13.59
N HIS A 49 -12.58 -5.10 12.28
CA HIS A 49 -12.83 -6.21 11.37
C HIS A 49 -12.00 -7.44 11.78
N CYS A 50 -10.71 -7.26 12.05
CA CYS A 50 -9.85 -8.34 12.56
C CYS A 50 -10.28 -8.80 13.96
N TYR A 51 -10.79 -7.91 14.81
CA TYR A 51 -11.38 -8.31 16.09
C TYR A 51 -12.64 -9.16 15.94
N LYS A 52 -13.47 -8.94 14.93
CA LYS A 52 -14.66 -9.78 14.72
C LYS A 52 -14.31 -11.15 14.12
N SER A 53 -13.22 -11.24 13.36
CA SER A 53 -12.82 -12.49 12.69
C SER A 53 -11.81 -13.33 13.47
N HIS A 54 -11.11 -12.80 14.48
CA HIS A 54 -10.04 -13.56 15.16
C HIS A 54 -10.55 -14.77 15.96
N SER A 55 -11.70 -14.66 16.64
CA SER A 55 -12.24 -15.72 17.48
C SER A 55 -13.70 -15.44 17.83
N ARG A 56 -14.61 -16.32 17.37
CA ARG A 56 -16.05 -16.25 17.70
C ARG A 56 -16.29 -16.25 19.21
N SER A 57 -15.56 -17.07 19.97
CA SER A 57 -15.72 -17.14 21.43
C SER A 57 -15.30 -15.85 22.15
N CYS A 58 -14.23 -15.19 21.71
CA CYS A 58 -13.81 -13.91 22.29
C CYS A 58 -14.79 -12.78 21.97
N THR A 59 -15.26 -12.71 20.73
CA THR A 59 -16.20 -11.68 20.28
C THR A 59 -17.58 -11.86 20.93
N GLU A 60 -18.12 -13.07 20.95
CA GLU A 60 -19.43 -13.37 21.55
C GLU A 60 -19.40 -13.16 23.06
N SER A 61 -18.35 -13.61 23.76
CA SER A 61 -18.23 -13.38 25.20
C SER A 61 -18.11 -11.89 25.54
N PHE A 62 -17.42 -11.09 24.72
CA PHE A 62 -17.38 -9.64 24.91
C PHE A 62 -18.75 -8.99 24.66
N MET A 63 -19.46 -9.38 23.61
CA MET A 63 -20.81 -8.87 23.34
C MET A 63 -21.79 -9.25 24.45
N ARG A 64 -21.75 -10.50 24.91
CA ARG A 64 -22.56 -10.98 26.03
C ARG A 64 -22.28 -10.16 27.29
N ASP A 65 -21.01 -9.96 27.63
CA ASP A 65 -20.65 -9.22 28.85
C ASP A 65 -21.10 -7.75 28.77
N ASN A 66 -20.97 -7.11 27.61
CA ASN A 66 -21.47 -5.74 27.41
C ASN A 66 -23.00 -5.65 27.53
N VAL A 67 -23.74 -6.59 26.91
CA VAL A 67 -25.20 -6.62 26.99
C VAL A 67 -25.67 -6.90 28.42
N VAL A 68 -25.03 -7.84 29.12
CA VAL A 68 -25.35 -8.13 30.53
C VAL A 68 -25.05 -6.94 31.42
N GLU A 69 -23.93 -6.23 31.21
CA GLU A 69 -23.58 -5.04 31.99
C GLU A 69 -24.55 -3.87 31.73
N GLU A 70 -24.99 -3.66 30.48
CA GLU A 70 -25.99 -2.64 30.14
C GLU A 70 -27.38 -3.00 30.69
N LEU A 71 -27.78 -4.28 30.61
CA LEU A 71 -29.02 -4.78 31.22
C LEU A 71 -29.01 -4.74 32.75
N GLN A 72 -27.85 -4.81 33.40
CA GLN A 72 -27.72 -4.65 34.84
C GLN A 72 -27.81 -3.20 35.30
N GLN A 73 -27.46 -2.24 34.43
CA GLN A 73 -27.64 -0.81 34.69
C GLN A 73 -29.08 -0.34 34.52
N LEU A 74 -29.85 -1.07 33.71
CA LEU A 74 -31.30 -0.98 33.67
C LEU A 74 -31.86 -1.76 34.87
N GLU A 75 -32.28 -1.09 35.94
CA GLU A 75 -33.11 -1.73 36.98
C GLU A 75 -34.58 -1.68 36.51
N PRO A 76 -35.16 -2.76 35.97
CA PRO A 76 -36.59 -2.78 35.66
C PRO A 76 -37.41 -2.85 36.95
N ASP A 77 -38.56 -2.17 36.97
CA ASP A 77 -39.55 -2.36 38.02
C ASP A 77 -40.15 -3.80 37.96
N ASP A 78 -40.63 -4.29 39.09
CA ASP A 78 -41.13 -5.67 39.22
C ASP A 78 -42.34 -5.93 38.29
N ALA A 79 -43.08 -4.87 37.94
CA ALA A 79 -44.18 -4.90 36.99
C ALA A 79 -43.74 -5.12 35.54
N THR A 80 -42.62 -4.54 35.10
CA THR A 80 -42.06 -4.74 33.75
C THR A 80 -41.48 -6.15 33.61
N LYS A 81 -40.85 -6.66 34.67
CA LYS A 81 -40.36 -8.06 34.72
C LYS A 81 -41.50 -9.06 34.55
N GLN A 82 -42.62 -8.86 35.24
CA GLN A 82 -43.80 -9.73 35.12
C GLN A 82 -44.38 -9.72 33.69
N LYS A 83 -44.47 -8.54 33.07
CA LYS A 83 -44.96 -8.39 31.68
C LYS A 83 -44.03 -9.05 30.66
N MET A 84 -42.71 -8.93 30.83
CA MET A 84 -41.73 -9.58 29.94
C MET A 84 -41.81 -11.10 30.02
N MET A 85 -42.01 -11.65 31.22
CA MET A 85 -42.19 -13.09 31.46
C MET A 85 -43.50 -13.64 30.85
N ASP A 86 -44.55 -12.83 30.78
CA ASP A 86 -45.79 -13.20 30.09
C ASP A 86 -45.64 -13.15 28.56
N ILE A 87 -44.87 -12.20 28.01
CA ILE A 87 -44.58 -12.13 26.55
C ILE A 87 -43.73 -13.33 26.11
N LEU A 88 -42.68 -13.69 26.85
CA LEU A 88 -41.84 -14.85 26.54
C LEU A 88 -42.60 -16.17 26.61
N ARG A 89 -43.54 -16.32 27.56
CA ARG A 89 -44.42 -17.50 27.61
C ARG A 89 -45.30 -17.59 26.37
N ARG A 90 -45.89 -16.48 25.90
CA ARG A 90 -46.72 -16.46 24.69
C ARG A 90 -45.93 -16.83 23.43
N PHE A 91 -44.68 -16.37 23.31
CA PHE A 91 -43.81 -16.72 22.18
C PHE A 91 -43.45 -18.20 22.16
N HIS A 92 -43.09 -18.79 23.31
CA HIS A 92 -42.81 -20.22 23.40
C HIS A 92 -44.03 -21.08 23.04
N THR A 93 -45.24 -20.66 23.44
CA THR A 93 -46.48 -21.36 23.06
C THR A 93 -46.79 -21.18 21.56
N GLN A 94 -46.43 -20.05 20.95
CA GLN A 94 -46.59 -19.83 19.50
C GLN A 94 -45.57 -20.57 18.63
N GLU A 95 -44.32 -20.70 19.07
CA GLU A 95 -43.30 -21.50 18.36
C GLU A 95 -43.63 -23.00 18.41
N GLU A 96 -44.17 -23.50 19.53
CA GLU A 96 -44.65 -24.89 19.64
C GLU A 96 -45.89 -25.17 18.75
N GLU A 97 -46.67 -24.16 18.37
CA GLU A 97 -47.85 -24.28 17.49
C GLU A 97 -47.52 -24.14 15.99
N MET A 98 -46.31 -23.70 15.62
CA MET A 98 -45.92 -23.40 14.24
C MET A 98 -45.01 -24.46 13.60
N ASP A 99 -44.57 -25.47 14.36
CA ASP A 99 -43.70 -26.57 13.91
C ASP A 99 -44.46 -27.75 13.25
N SER A 100 -45.74 -27.57 12.91
CA SER A 100 -46.61 -28.63 12.35
C SER A 100 -47.14 -28.37 10.94
N THR A 101 -46.58 -27.42 10.19
CA THR A 101 -46.95 -27.23 8.76
C THR A 101 -45.79 -26.61 7.97
N ASP A 102 -44.87 -27.42 7.46
CA ASP A 102 -43.98 -26.97 6.38
C ASP A 102 -43.67 -28.12 5.41
N GLU A 103 -44.61 -28.35 4.48
CA GLU A 103 -44.39 -29.13 3.26
C GLU A 103 -44.69 -28.24 2.05
N LEU A 104 -43.64 -27.94 1.27
CA LEU A 104 -43.62 -27.72 -0.19
C LEU A 104 -44.36 -26.43 -0.65
N VAL A 105 -43.78 -25.41 -1.28
CA VAL A 105 -43.06 -25.25 -2.56
C VAL A 105 -42.76 -23.73 -2.62
N ASP A 106 -41.67 -23.21 -3.17
CA ASP A 106 -41.39 -23.14 -4.60
C ASP A 106 -39.97 -22.57 -4.77
N SER A 107 -39.13 -23.28 -5.52
CA SER A 107 -37.84 -22.81 -6.01
C SER A 107 -37.78 -23.15 -7.49
N THR A 108 -38.47 -22.36 -8.31
CA THR A 108 -38.21 -22.30 -9.75
C THR A 108 -38.40 -20.90 -10.31
N GLY A 109 -37.38 -20.43 -11.04
CA GLY A 109 -37.37 -19.16 -11.81
C GLY A 109 -36.76 -18.00 -11.01
N GLU A 110 -35.75 -17.28 -11.43
CA GLU A 110 -35.23 -17.00 -12.77
C GLU A 110 -33.79 -16.48 -12.56
N ASP A 111 -32.76 -17.15 -13.07
CA ASP A 111 -31.39 -16.58 -13.08
C ASP A 111 -30.52 -17.21 -14.18
N VAL A 112 -31.14 -17.54 -15.32
CA VAL A 112 -30.43 -17.95 -16.55
C VAL A 112 -30.90 -17.09 -17.71
N MET A 113 -30.78 -15.78 -17.56
CA MET A 113 -30.82 -14.89 -18.70
C MET A 113 -30.00 -13.65 -18.37
N ASP A 114 -28.78 -13.64 -18.91
CA ASP A 114 -28.19 -12.51 -19.65
C ASP A 114 -26.67 -12.45 -19.41
N SER A 115 -25.95 -13.38 -20.05
CA SER A 115 -24.49 -13.39 -20.11
C SER A 115 -23.96 -12.67 -21.36
N ALA A 116 -24.80 -11.91 -22.06
CA ALA A 116 -24.38 -11.14 -23.23
C ALA A 116 -23.94 -9.74 -22.80
N LEU A 117 -22.87 -9.25 -23.43
CA LEU A 117 -22.59 -7.82 -23.49
C LEU A 117 -23.69 -7.17 -24.32
N SER A 118 -24.01 -5.90 -24.03
CA SER A 118 -24.92 -5.09 -24.82
C SER A 118 -24.48 -5.02 -26.28
N GLU A 119 -25.44 -4.97 -27.21
CA GLU A 119 -25.17 -4.99 -28.65
C GLU A 119 -24.36 -3.75 -29.07
N GLU A 120 -24.54 -2.62 -28.38
CA GLU A 120 -23.77 -1.39 -28.56
C GLU A 120 -22.28 -1.58 -28.24
N VAL A 121 -21.97 -2.28 -27.14
CA VAL A 121 -20.58 -2.58 -26.75
C VAL A 121 -19.95 -3.57 -27.73
N ILE A 122 -20.70 -4.58 -28.17
CA ILE A 122 -20.24 -5.55 -29.17
C ILE A 122 -19.90 -4.87 -30.49
N GLN A 123 -20.76 -3.97 -30.99
CA GLN A 123 -20.52 -3.21 -32.22
C GLN A 123 -19.30 -2.27 -32.07
N LYS A 124 -19.09 -1.68 -30.89
CA LYS A 124 -17.91 -0.86 -30.61
C LYS A 124 -16.60 -1.68 -30.62
N ILE A 125 -16.63 -2.90 -30.08
CA ILE A 125 -15.50 -3.85 -30.15
C ILE A 125 -15.21 -4.24 -31.61
N LEU A 126 -16.24 -4.61 -32.36
CA LEU A 126 -16.10 -5.06 -33.75
C LEU A 126 -15.63 -3.95 -34.69
N SER A 127 -15.92 -2.69 -34.36
CA SER A 127 -15.41 -1.53 -35.08
C SER A 127 -14.00 -1.09 -34.64
N GLY A 128 -13.40 -1.78 -33.66
CA GLY A 128 -12.05 -1.49 -33.16
C GLY A 128 -11.96 -0.26 -32.25
N GLY A 129 -13.09 0.16 -31.67
CA GLY A 129 -13.12 1.29 -30.74
C GLY A 129 -12.65 0.90 -29.33
N GLU A 130 -11.99 1.83 -28.63
CA GLU A 130 -11.69 1.70 -27.21
C GLU A 130 -12.99 1.78 -26.39
N ILE A 131 -13.17 0.84 -25.46
CA ILE A 131 -14.30 0.82 -24.53
C ILE A 131 -13.84 1.42 -23.20
N HIS A 132 -14.53 2.45 -22.75
CA HIS A 132 -14.37 2.97 -21.41
C HIS A 132 -15.39 2.34 -20.47
N VAL A 133 -15.08 2.31 -19.17
CA VAL A 133 -15.99 1.81 -18.13
C VAL A 133 -17.33 2.55 -18.18
N ASP A 134 -17.34 3.82 -18.57
CA ASP A 134 -18.55 4.63 -18.69
C ASP A 134 -19.48 4.19 -19.82
N ASP A 135 -18.97 3.52 -20.85
CA ASP A 135 -19.75 2.98 -21.98
C ASP A 135 -20.57 1.74 -21.59
N LEU A 136 -20.27 1.12 -20.45
CA LEU A 136 -20.96 -0.06 -19.96
C LEU A 136 -22.29 0.31 -19.28
N SER A 137 -23.31 -0.51 -19.48
CA SER A 137 -24.55 -0.46 -18.69
C SER A 137 -24.26 -0.72 -17.20
N ASP A 138 -25.20 -0.32 -16.33
CA ASP A 138 -25.02 -0.50 -14.88
C ASP A 138 -24.88 -1.97 -14.48
N ASP A 139 -25.52 -2.89 -15.19
CA ASP A 139 -25.42 -4.32 -14.90
C ASP A 139 -24.11 -4.91 -15.41
N GLU A 140 -23.61 -4.47 -16.55
CA GLU A 140 -22.26 -4.81 -17.03
C GLU A 140 -21.18 -4.28 -16.08
N LYS A 141 -21.32 -3.04 -15.60
CA LYS A 141 -20.42 -2.45 -14.58
C LYS A 141 -20.39 -3.29 -13.32
N LYS A 142 -21.55 -3.70 -12.80
CA LYS A 142 -21.62 -4.59 -11.62
C LYS A 142 -20.98 -5.95 -11.87
N ARG A 143 -21.21 -6.56 -13.05
CA ARG A 143 -20.60 -7.84 -13.43
C ARG A 143 -19.08 -7.71 -13.53
N PHE A 144 -18.58 -6.66 -14.19
CA PHE A 144 -17.15 -6.36 -14.28
C PHE A 144 -16.54 -6.17 -12.89
N GLN A 145 -17.14 -5.35 -12.03
CA GLN A 145 -16.69 -5.15 -10.65
C GLN A 145 -16.68 -6.45 -9.85
N ARG A 146 -17.68 -7.32 -10.02
CA ARG A 146 -17.73 -8.64 -9.38
C ARG A 146 -16.58 -9.53 -9.87
N ALA A 147 -16.28 -9.54 -11.16
CA ALA A 147 -15.18 -10.27 -11.76
C ALA A 147 -13.79 -9.74 -11.32
N VAL A 148 -13.68 -8.42 -11.11
CA VAL A 148 -12.49 -7.78 -10.51
C VAL A 148 -12.32 -8.26 -9.06
N VAL A 149 -13.38 -8.22 -8.25
CA VAL A 149 -13.34 -8.61 -6.83
C VAL A 149 -13.13 -10.12 -6.64
N SER A 150 -13.69 -10.95 -7.52
CA SER A 150 -13.48 -12.40 -7.50
C SER A 150 -12.08 -12.81 -7.95
N GLY A 151 -11.33 -11.90 -8.58
CA GLY A 151 -10.01 -12.15 -9.14
C GLY A 151 -10.05 -12.97 -10.43
N GLU A 152 -11.21 -13.15 -11.06
CA GLU A 152 -11.35 -13.87 -12.33
C GLU A 152 -10.51 -13.21 -13.44
N LEU A 153 -10.50 -11.88 -13.47
CA LEU A 153 -9.74 -11.09 -14.44
C LEU A 153 -8.22 -11.12 -14.20
N SER A 154 -7.75 -11.59 -13.05
CA SER A 154 -6.31 -11.64 -12.74
C SER A 154 -5.51 -12.48 -13.73
N ARG A 155 -6.14 -13.50 -14.32
CA ARG A 155 -5.51 -14.39 -15.31
C ARG A 155 -5.30 -13.72 -16.67
N LEU A 156 -6.00 -12.63 -16.93
CA LEU A 156 -5.92 -11.89 -18.19
C LEU A 156 -4.86 -10.80 -18.15
N ILE A 157 -4.32 -10.50 -16.96
CA ILE A 157 -3.29 -9.48 -16.75
C ILE A 157 -1.95 -10.18 -16.69
N GLU A 158 -1.06 -9.85 -17.63
CA GLU A 158 0.32 -10.33 -17.58
C GLU A 158 1.08 -9.59 -16.47
N PRO A 159 1.67 -10.31 -15.48
CA PRO A 159 2.46 -9.67 -14.45
C PRO A 159 3.72 -9.03 -15.05
N TRP A 160 3.93 -7.76 -14.75
CA TRP A 160 5.14 -7.05 -15.13
C TRP A 160 6.34 -7.63 -14.39
N GLU A 161 7.36 -8.00 -15.15
CA GLU A 161 8.66 -8.37 -14.62
C GLU A 161 9.50 -7.11 -14.39
N PRO A 162 9.89 -6.81 -13.14
CA PRO A 162 10.71 -5.64 -12.87
C PRO A 162 12.02 -5.65 -13.63
N TRP A 163 12.35 -4.50 -14.23
CA TRP A 163 13.51 -4.38 -15.11
C TRP A 163 14.82 -4.72 -14.41
N TRP A 164 14.92 -4.51 -13.10
CA TRP A 164 16.11 -4.81 -12.30
C TRP A 164 16.35 -6.32 -12.09
N LEU A 165 15.33 -7.16 -12.28
CA LEU A 165 15.49 -8.61 -12.22
C LEU A 165 16.02 -9.20 -13.53
N LYS A 166 15.97 -8.43 -14.62
CA LYS A 166 16.36 -8.89 -15.94
C LYS A 166 17.88 -9.01 -16.07
N PRO A 167 18.41 -10.01 -16.80
CA PRO A 167 19.85 -10.14 -17.04
C PRO A 167 20.47 -8.89 -17.68
N SER A 168 19.72 -8.18 -18.53
CA SER A 168 20.15 -6.94 -19.18
C SER A 168 20.42 -5.78 -18.20
N ALA A 169 19.88 -5.84 -16.99
CA ALA A 169 20.16 -4.83 -15.95
C ALA A 169 21.63 -4.86 -15.49
N LYS A 170 22.30 -6.02 -15.59
CA LYS A 170 23.72 -6.18 -15.24
C LYS A 170 24.67 -5.56 -16.26
N THR A 171 24.17 -5.24 -17.46
CA THR A 171 24.95 -4.66 -18.56
C THR A 171 24.72 -3.15 -18.72
N ILE A 172 24.05 -2.50 -17.76
CA ILE A 172 23.80 -1.05 -17.81
C ILE A 172 25.12 -0.30 -17.66
N SER A 173 25.48 0.45 -18.69
CA SER A 173 26.67 1.30 -18.72
C SER A 173 26.32 2.74 -19.13
N LEU A 174 26.85 3.71 -18.40
CA LEU A 174 26.77 5.14 -18.73
C LEU A 174 28.15 5.65 -19.18
N SER A 175 28.17 6.81 -19.85
CA SER A 175 29.42 7.51 -20.15
C SER A 175 30.10 7.96 -18.86
N GLN A 176 31.38 8.32 -18.95
CA GLN A 176 32.11 8.92 -17.82
C GLN A 176 31.41 10.19 -17.29
N GLN A 177 30.68 10.89 -18.15
CA GLN A 177 29.90 12.07 -17.78
C GLN A 177 28.46 11.75 -17.35
N GLY A 178 28.08 10.47 -17.23
CA GLY A 178 26.77 10.02 -16.76
C GLY A 178 25.67 9.98 -17.83
N SER A 179 25.98 10.28 -19.09
CA SER A 179 25.00 10.22 -20.18
C SER A 179 24.85 8.80 -20.75
N ARG A 180 23.67 8.45 -21.29
CA ARG A 180 23.44 7.16 -21.94
C ARG A 180 24.35 6.98 -23.17
N LEU A 181 24.94 5.79 -23.30
CA LEU A 181 25.87 5.46 -24.41
C LEU A 181 25.14 5.04 -25.69
N VAL A 182 23.97 4.41 -25.57
CA VAL A 182 23.16 3.97 -26.69
C VAL A 182 21.93 4.87 -26.80
N GLN A 183 21.70 5.42 -27.99
CA GLN A 183 20.47 6.13 -28.33
C GLN A 183 19.70 5.29 -29.35
N PRO A 184 18.40 5.02 -29.14
CA PRO A 184 17.55 4.53 -30.20
C PRO A 184 17.63 5.51 -31.37
N LEU A 185 18.03 5.04 -32.55
CA LEU A 185 17.91 5.85 -33.76
C LEU A 185 16.43 6.18 -33.92
N LEU A 186 16.08 7.47 -33.87
CA LEU A 186 14.75 7.93 -34.25
C LEU A 186 14.46 7.35 -35.63
N LYS A 187 13.57 6.35 -35.71
CA LYS A 187 13.08 5.83 -36.99
C LYS A 187 12.38 6.99 -37.68
N HIS A 188 13.10 7.66 -38.58
CA HIS A 188 12.52 8.57 -39.53
C HIS A 188 11.45 7.78 -40.28
N GLU A 189 10.19 8.21 -40.21
CA GLU A 189 9.06 7.58 -40.88
C GLU A 189 9.36 7.44 -42.38
N SER A 190 9.71 6.24 -42.82
CA SER A 190 9.56 5.78 -44.21
C SER A 190 10.01 4.33 -44.34
N LEU A 191 9.04 3.41 -44.25
CA LEU A 191 8.78 2.28 -45.17
C LEU A 191 8.08 1.12 -44.41
N PRO A 192 7.05 0.49 -45.02
CA PRO A 192 6.39 -0.67 -44.44
C PRO A 192 7.20 -1.92 -44.80
N LEU A 193 7.80 -2.57 -43.81
CA LEU A 193 8.40 -3.90 -43.96
C LEU A 193 7.64 -4.89 -43.09
N ARG A 194 7.09 -5.90 -43.76
CA ARG A 194 6.39 -7.05 -43.21
C ARG A 194 7.39 -8.01 -42.55
N SER A 195 6.98 -8.45 -41.36
CA SER A 195 7.15 -9.76 -40.72
C SER A 195 8.51 -10.48 -40.73
N ASP A 196 8.82 -10.93 -39.52
CA ASP A 196 9.69 -12.04 -39.12
C ASP A 196 11.16 -11.68 -38.85
N ASN A 197 11.51 -11.79 -37.55
CA ASN A 197 12.72 -11.38 -36.85
C ASN A 197 12.70 -9.94 -36.30
N ILE A 198 11.73 -9.66 -35.43
CA ILE A 198 11.90 -8.59 -34.45
C ILE A 198 12.79 -9.19 -33.35
N GLU A 199 14.10 -8.96 -33.43
CA GLU A 199 14.89 -8.80 -32.21
C GLU A 199 14.23 -7.62 -31.48
N VAL A 200 13.30 -7.95 -30.58
CA VAL A 200 12.56 -6.96 -29.79
C VAL A 200 13.62 -6.25 -28.97
N ASP A 201 13.82 -5.00 -29.37
CA ASP A 201 14.72 -4.01 -28.83
C ASP A 201 14.95 -4.21 -27.32
N GLN A 202 16.10 -4.79 -26.97
CA GLN A 202 16.51 -5.06 -25.59
C GLN A 202 16.59 -3.77 -24.75
N SER A 203 16.53 -2.59 -25.38
CA SER A 203 16.55 -1.28 -24.74
C SER A 203 15.18 -0.77 -24.26
N LEU A 204 14.05 -1.37 -24.67
CA LEU A 204 12.71 -0.92 -24.26
C LEU A 204 12.34 -1.27 -22.81
N HIS A 205 13.03 -2.24 -22.20
CA HIS A 205 12.68 -2.73 -20.88
C HIS A 205 13.39 -2.04 -19.72
N ILE A 206 14.53 -1.41 -19.96
CA ILE A 206 15.28 -0.69 -18.92
C ILE A 206 15.00 0.79 -19.07
N PRO A 207 14.67 1.52 -17.97
CA PRO A 207 14.46 2.95 -18.05
C PRO A 207 15.71 3.65 -18.62
N PRO A 208 15.55 4.57 -19.60
CA PRO A 208 16.68 5.29 -20.15
C PRO A 208 17.35 6.16 -19.09
N GLY A 209 18.68 6.15 -19.11
CA GLY A 209 19.53 7.07 -18.34
C GLY A 209 19.55 8.49 -18.91
N PRO A 210 20.40 9.38 -18.34
CA PRO A 210 20.43 10.80 -18.69
C PRO A 210 20.79 11.02 -20.16
N GLU A 211 20.07 11.92 -20.84
CA GLU A 211 20.46 12.33 -22.20
C GLU A 211 21.64 13.30 -22.18
N THR A 212 21.75 14.10 -21.13
CA THR A 212 22.80 15.10 -20.94
C THR A 212 23.76 14.68 -19.83
N PRO A 213 25.02 15.15 -19.89
CA PRO A 213 25.98 14.97 -18.81
C PRO A 213 25.45 15.41 -17.44
N LEU A 214 25.67 14.60 -16.41
CA LEU A 214 25.35 14.98 -15.04
C LEU A 214 26.39 15.99 -14.53
N PRO A 215 25.95 17.16 -14.03
CA PRO A 215 26.87 18.15 -13.50
C PRO A 215 27.45 17.68 -12.16
N PRO A 216 28.66 18.14 -11.79
CA PRO A 216 29.18 17.89 -10.46
C PRO A 216 28.31 18.50 -9.37
N ILE A 217 28.21 17.85 -8.21
CA ILE A 217 27.40 18.28 -7.07
C ILE A 217 27.80 19.66 -6.55
N SER A 218 29.08 20.01 -6.65
CA SER A 218 29.59 21.34 -6.29
C SER A 218 28.97 22.48 -7.10
N LYS A 219 28.39 22.20 -8.28
CA LYS A 219 27.63 23.19 -9.06
C LYS A 219 26.18 23.33 -8.61
N LEU A 220 25.66 22.33 -7.90
CA LEU A 220 24.27 22.29 -7.42
C LEU A 220 24.13 22.81 -5.99
N SER A 221 25.14 22.60 -5.16
CA SER A 221 25.18 23.06 -3.77
C SER A 221 26.57 23.55 -3.41
N ALA A 222 26.64 24.70 -2.75
CA ALA A 222 27.88 25.21 -2.15
C ALA A 222 28.23 24.50 -0.83
N THR A 223 27.24 23.86 -0.21
CA THR A 223 27.40 23.09 1.03
C THR A 223 27.75 21.65 0.71
N GLU A 224 28.63 21.05 1.50
CA GLU A 224 28.95 19.63 1.39
C GLU A 224 27.70 18.75 1.51
N PRO A 225 27.60 17.68 0.70
CA PRO A 225 26.48 16.74 0.77
C PRO A 225 26.41 16.06 2.14
N SER A 226 25.19 15.86 2.63
CA SER A 226 24.98 15.13 3.89
C SER A 226 25.51 13.70 3.79
N PRO A 227 26.15 13.16 4.85
CA PRO A 227 26.56 11.76 4.89
C PRO A 227 25.36 10.79 4.90
N LEU A 228 24.14 11.29 5.17
CA LEU A 228 22.91 10.49 5.23
C LEU A 228 22.25 10.24 3.87
N LEU A 229 22.83 10.75 2.77
CA LEU A 229 22.21 10.62 1.43
C LEU A 229 22.06 9.17 0.96
N ALA A 230 22.96 8.27 1.37
CA ALA A 230 22.82 6.84 1.11
C ALA A 230 21.56 6.25 1.78
N ILE A 231 21.23 6.71 2.99
CA ILE A 231 20.05 6.28 3.74
C ILE A 231 18.79 6.86 3.13
N HIS A 232 18.84 8.15 2.73
CA HIS A 232 17.75 8.78 2.01
C HIS A 232 17.46 8.08 0.68
N LEU A 233 18.50 7.57 0.00
CA LEU A 233 18.34 6.82 -1.22
C LEU A 233 17.61 5.48 -1.00
N VAL A 234 17.79 4.80 0.14
CA VAL A 234 17.03 3.57 0.46
C VAL A 234 15.52 3.84 0.50
N ASP A 235 15.10 4.91 1.17
CA ASP A 235 13.69 5.35 1.20
C ASP A 235 13.14 5.63 -0.20
N ILE A 236 13.94 6.29 -1.05
CA ILE A 236 13.56 6.63 -2.43
C ILE A 236 13.45 5.38 -3.31
N ILE A 237 14.43 4.46 -3.22
CA ILE A 237 14.41 3.19 -3.97
C ILE A 237 13.18 2.38 -3.56
N TYR A 238 12.94 2.21 -2.26
CA TYR A 238 11.77 1.48 -1.76
C TYR A 238 10.47 2.08 -2.32
N SER A 239 10.34 3.41 -2.24
CA SER A 239 9.13 4.12 -2.70
C SER A 239 8.93 4.02 -4.21
N TYR A 240 10.02 4.03 -4.99
CA TYR A 240 9.98 3.81 -6.43
C TYR A 240 9.55 2.37 -6.78
N CYS A 241 10.17 1.37 -6.14
CA CYS A 241 9.80 -0.04 -6.32
C CYS A 241 8.33 -0.28 -5.95
N PHE A 242 7.87 0.31 -4.84
CA PHE A 242 6.48 0.26 -4.41
C PHE A 242 5.55 0.73 -5.53
N THR A 243 5.81 1.92 -6.08
CA THR A 243 4.97 2.49 -7.14
C THR A 243 4.99 1.63 -8.39
N LEU A 244 6.15 1.18 -8.87
CA LEU A 244 6.18 0.36 -10.07
C LEU A 244 5.48 -0.98 -9.92
N ARG A 245 5.61 -1.64 -8.76
CA ARG A 245 4.87 -2.87 -8.49
C ARG A 245 3.37 -2.63 -8.37
N LEU A 246 2.96 -1.52 -7.75
CA LEU A 246 1.55 -1.16 -7.62
C LEU A 246 0.89 -0.92 -8.99
N TYR A 247 1.62 -0.32 -9.92
CA TYR A 247 1.15 0.03 -11.26
C TYR A 247 1.55 -0.98 -12.34
N ASN A 248 2.04 -2.17 -11.97
CA ASN A 248 2.49 -3.19 -12.92
C ASN A 248 3.45 -2.64 -14.01
N GLY A 249 4.36 -1.74 -13.62
CA GLY A 249 5.29 -1.06 -14.51
C GLY A 249 4.71 0.11 -15.33
N GLU A 250 3.39 0.29 -15.37
CA GLU A 250 2.69 1.24 -16.24
C GLU A 250 2.25 2.53 -15.51
N TRP A 251 3.20 3.22 -14.88
CA TRP A 251 2.92 4.47 -14.16
C TRP A 251 2.39 5.62 -15.04
N LEU A 252 2.54 5.52 -16.37
CA LEU A 252 2.06 6.51 -17.34
C LEU A 252 0.54 6.56 -17.48
N THR A 253 -0.17 5.52 -17.00
CA THR A 253 -1.64 5.45 -17.04
C THR A 253 -2.30 6.43 -16.08
N ASP A 254 -1.66 6.67 -14.93
CA ASP A 254 -2.04 7.68 -13.92
C ASP A 254 -0.75 8.28 -13.32
N PRO A 255 -0.08 9.20 -14.03
CA PRO A 255 1.17 9.82 -13.58
C PRO A 255 1.01 10.53 -12.23
N VAL A 256 -0.09 11.27 -12.05
CA VAL A 256 -0.34 12.02 -10.82
C VAL A 256 -0.52 11.09 -9.64
N GLY A 257 -1.40 10.09 -9.74
CA GLY A 257 -1.58 9.10 -8.69
C GLY A 257 -0.32 8.29 -8.43
N SER A 258 0.45 7.92 -9.46
CA SER A 258 1.71 7.19 -9.31
C SER A 258 2.71 7.92 -8.43
N VAL A 259 2.92 9.21 -8.69
CA VAL A 259 3.82 10.03 -7.88
C VAL A 259 3.25 10.27 -6.49
N MET A 260 1.94 10.50 -6.37
CA MET A 260 1.30 10.69 -5.06
C MET A 260 1.39 9.44 -4.18
N HIS A 261 1.26 8.24 -4.75
CA HIS A 261 1.52 6.99 -4.05
C HIS A 261 2.97 6.93 -3.59
N CYS A 262 3.94 7.25 -4.47
CA CYS A 262 5.35 7.29 -4.12
C CYS A 262 5.65 8.25 -2.95
N LEU A 263 5.10 9.47 -3.01
CA LEU A 263 5.24 10.48 -1.95
C LEU A 263 4.54 10.06 -0.65
N SER A 264 3.46 9.29 -0.70
CA SER A 264 2.79 8.82 0.52
C SER A 264 3.60 7.75 1.27
N ILE A 265 4.42 6.98 0.54
CA ILE A 265 5.35 6.00 1.13
C ILE A 265 6.65 6.66 1.61
N SER A 266 7.19 7.61 0.84
CA SER A 266 8.51 8.20 1.10
C SER A 266 8.51 9.20 2.27
N PHE A 267 9.31 8.92 3.30
CA PHE A 267 9.59 9.87 4.37
C PHE A 267 10.38 11.07 3.84
N VAL A 268 11.36 10.83 2.96
CA VAL A 268 12.29 11.84 2.46
C VAL A 268 11.63 12.81 1.49
N LEU A 269 10.86 12.28 0.53
CA LEU A 269 10.25 13.08 -0.54
C LEU A 269 8.90 13.65 -0.12
N GLY A 270 8.05 12.85 0.52
CA GLY A 270 6.68 13.26 0.88
C GLY A 270 6.59 14.09 2.15
N GLN A 271 7.25 13.65 3.22
CA GLN A 271 7.14 14.29 4.55
C GLN A 271 8.32 15.23 4.86
N GLY A 272 9.35 15.23 4.01
CA GLY A 272 10.57 16.02 4.24
C GLY A 272 11.41 15.54 5.42
N GLY A 273 11.21 14.28 5.80
CA GLY A 273 11.98 13.58 6.82
C GLY A 273 13.46 13.43 6.46
N LYS A 274 14.26 13.15 7.48
CA LYS A 274 15.71 12.96 7.39
C LYS A 274 16.09 11.71 8.17
N PRO A 275 15.80 10.52 7.65
CA PRO A 275 16.11 9.29 8.36
C PRO A 275 17.62 9.20 8.60
N GLU A 276 18.00 8.94 9.84
CA GLU A 276 19.40 8.87 10.28
C GLU A 276 19.97 7.45 10.19
N THR A 277 19.09 6.44 10.06
CA THR A 277 19.46 5.03 9.96
C THR A 277 18.66 4.31 8.88
N VAL A 278 19.22 3.21 8.34
CA VAL A 278 18.50 2.32 7.42
C VAL A 278 17.26 1.73 8.08
N SER A 279 17.35 1.37 9.36
CA SER A 279 16.20 0.85 10.12
C SER A 279 15.05 1.86 10.21
N GLU A 280 15.35 3.15 10.43
CA GLU A 280 14.34 4.21 10.44
C GLU A 280 13.66 4.38 9.08
N ALA A 281 14.45 4.45 8.00
CA ALA A 281 13.93 4.56 6.64
C ALA A 281 13.03 3.37 6.27
N VAL A 282 13.52 2.15 6.50
CA VAL A 282 12.78 0.91 6.21
C VAL A 282 11.52 0.78 7.07
N SER A 283 11.61 1.08 8.37
CA SER A 283 10.46 1.03 9.28
C SER A 283 9.35 1.98 8.83
N HIS A 284 9.69 3.22 8.47
CA HIS A 284 8.70 4.18 7.98
C HIS A 284 8.03 3.70 6.69
N CYS A 285 8.82 3.29 5.69
CA CYS A 285 8.30 2.78 4.42
C CYS A 285 7.38 1.55 4.60
N LEU A 286 7.78 0.60 5.46
CA LEU A 286 6.96 -0.57 5.78
C LEU A 286 5.67 -0.19 6.51
N GLU A 287 5.72 0.79 7.41
CA GLU A 287 4.52 1.30 8.09
C GLU A 287 3.53 1.92 7.13
N GLN A 288 4.00 2.73 6.17
CA GLN A 288 3.12 3.30 5.15
C GLN A 288 2.54 2.19 4.26
N THR A 289 3.34 1.22 3.85
CA THR A 289 2.91 0.06 3.05
C THR A 289 1.86 -0.79 3.79
N CYS A 290 2.02 -0.92 5.11
CA CYS A 290 1.12 -1.65 6.00
C CYS A 290 -0.04 -0.79 6.55
N SER A 291 -0.25 0.41 6.01
CA SER A 291 -1.31 1.32 6.46
C SER A 291 -2.70 0.82 6.07
N PRO A 292 -3.77 1.25 6.77
CA PRO A 292 -5.14 0.89 6.40
C PRO A 292 -5.53 1.31 4.98
N ALA A 293 -4.94 2.40 4.46
CA ALA A 293 -5.19 2.89 3.10
C ALA A 293 -4.69 1.90 2.03
N LEU A 294 -3.57 1.22 2.29
CA LEU A 294 -2.91 0.30 1.37
C LEU A 294 -3.14 -1.18 1.71
N ARG A 295 -4.13 -1.47 2.55
CA ARG A 295 -4.49 -2.84 2.99
C ARG A 295 -4.73 -3.85 1.87
N HIS A 296 -5.06 -3.38 0.67
CA HIS A 296 -5.38 -4.20 -0.50
C HIS A 296 -4.12 -4.61 -1.29
N VAL A 297 -2.98 -3.92 -1.09
CA VAL A 297 -1.76 -4.05 -1.90
C VAL A 297 -0.88 -5.25 -1.50
N GLY A 298 -1.19 -5.91 -0.37
CA GLY A 298 -0.49 -7.14 0.06
C GLY A 298 0.19 -7.03 1.43
N GLY A 299 0.25 -5.83 2.01
CA GLY A 299 0.71 -5.61 3.38
C GLY A 299 2.18 -5.95 3.60
N LEU A 300 2.52 -6.55 4.74
CA LEU A 300 3.91 -6.76 5.14
C LEU A 300 4.70 -7.64 4.15
N GLN A 301 4.13 -8.74 3.64
CA GLN A 301 4.85 -9.60 2.69
C GLN A 301 5.20 -8.86 1.41
N PHE A 302 4.30 -8.02 0.93
CA PHE A 302 4.57 -7.13 -0.20
C PHE A 302 5.71 -6.15 0.14
N GLY A 303 5.66 -5.52 1.31
CA GLY A 303 6.73 -4.63 1.77
C GLY A 303 8.10 -5.30 1.92
N LEU A 304 8.15 -6.54 2.42
CA LEU A 304 9.39 -7.31 2.51
C LEU A 304 9.95 -7.66 1.13
N GLY A 305 9.09 -7.94 0.14
CA GLY A 305 9.51 -8.13 -1.25
C GLY A 305 10.07 -6.86 -1.89
N LEU A 306 9.57 -5.68 -1.52
CA LEU A 306 10.13 -4.41 -1.96
C LEU A 306 11.54 -4.14 -1.41
N LEU A 307 11.86 -4.69 -0.23
CA LEU A 307 13.24 -4.67 0.28
C LEU A 307 14.16 -5.56 -0.54
N ASP A 308 13.67 -6.69 -1.07
CA ASP A 308 14.46 -7.51 -2.02
C ASP A 308 14.74 -6.75 -3.31
N ASP A 309 13.76 -6.02 -3.83
CA ASP A 309 13.96 -5.17 -4.99
C ASP A 309 14.99 -4.08 -4.73
N ALA A 310 14.91 -3.42 -3.56
CA ALA A 310 15.87 -2.40 -3.18
C ALA A 310 17.29 -2.97 -3.07
N VAL A 311 17.45 -4.14 -2.46
CA VAL A 311 18.73 -4.86 -2.40
C VAL A 311 19.24 -5.22 -3.80
N CYS A 312 18.36 -5.69 -4.69
CA CYS A 312 18.71 -6.00 -6.07
C CYS A 312 19.24 -4.77 -6.81
N LEU A 313 18.52 -3.64 -6.74
CA LEU A 313 18.92 -2.38 -7.36
C LEU A 313 20.23 -1.83 -6.82
N LEU A 314 20.43 -1.87 -5.50
CA LEU A 314 21.70 -1.48 -4.87
C LEU A 314 22.86 -2.38 -5.34
N SER A 315 22.61 -3.67 -5.51
CA SER A 315 23.61 -4.64 -5.99
C SER A 315 23.96 -4.50 -7.47
N LEU A 316 23.09 -3.87 -8.27
CA LEU A 316 23.38 -3.54 -9.68
C LEU A 316 24.34 -2.34 -9.81
N GLY A 317 24.49 -1.53 -8.75
CA GLY A 317 25.46 -0.43 -8.69
C GLY A 317 24.95 0.91 -9.22
N GLY A 318 25.86 1.90 -9.23
CA GLY A 318 25.53 3.32 -9.43
C GLY A 318 24.82 3.63 -10.75
N THR A 319 25.18 2.95 -11.85
CA THR A 319 24.58 3.19 -13.17
C THR A 319 23.10 2.81 -13.20
N ALA A 320 22.72 1.68 -12.60
CA ALA A 320 21.33 1.26 -12.47
C ALA A 320 20.53 2.22 -11.57
N LEU A 321 21.14 2.68 -10.47
CA LEU A 321 20.55 3.67 -9.57
C LEU A 321 20.31 5.02 -10.27
N VAL A 322 21.22 5.46 -11.13
CA VAL A 322 21.02 6.66 -11.96
C VAL A 322 19.85 6.46 -12.94
N CYS A 323 19.73 5.31 -13.59
CA CYS A 323 18.60 5.00 -14.48
C CYS A 323 17.25 5.00 -13.73
N LEU A 324 17.21 4.44 -12.52
CA LEU A 324 16.05 4.50 -11.63
C LEU A 324 15.65 5.94 -11.32
N LEU A 325 16.62 6.77 -10.94
CA LEU A 325 16.35 8.16 -10.57
C LEU A 325 15.92 9.00 -11.80
N CYS A 326 16.43 8.69 -12.99
CA CYS A 326 15.94 9.24 -14.25
C CYS A 326 14.48 8.86 -14.51
N ASP A 327 14.12 7.60 -14.27
CA ASP A 327 12.74 7.14 -14.42
C ASP A 327 11.78 7.81 -13.46
N PHE A 328 12.20 7.94 -12.20
CA PHE A 328 11.43 8.67 -11.21
C PHE A 328 11.30 10.16 -11.57
N GLN A 329 12.37 10.79 -12.06
CA GLN A 329 12.28 12.17 -12.55
C GLN A 329 11.27 12.30 -13.70
N ARG A 330 11.27 11.36 -14.66
CA ARG A 330 10.29 11.32 -15.77
C ARG A 330 8.85 11.14 -15.26
N MET A 331 8.67 10.30 -14.23
CA MET A 331 7.38 10.11 -13.57
C MET A 331 6.85 11.42 -12.95
N ILE A 332 7.71 12.16 -12.24
CA ILE A 332 7.36 13.46 -11.65
C ILE A 332 7.03 14.49 -12.75
N GLN A 333 7.81 14.54 -13.82
CA GLN A 333 7.60 15.48 -14.93
C GLN A 333 6.30 15.21 -15.69
N ALA A 334 5.93 13.94 -15.87
CA ALA A 334 4.65 13.55 -16.47
C ALA A 334 3.48 14.02 -15.58
N ALA A 335 3.55 13.78 -14.27
CA ALA A 335 2.56 14.27 -13.32
C ALA A 335 2.45 15.81 -13.35
N GLU A 336 3.56 16.54 -13.44
CA GLU A 336 3.53 17.99 -13.58
C GLU A 336 2.87 18.47 -14.88
N LYS A 337 3.05 17.73 -15.98
CA LYS A 337 2.47 18.06 -17.29
C LYS A 337 0.96 17.85 -17.26
N GLU A 338 0.50 16.74 -16.70
CA GLU A 338 -0.92 16.44 -16.52
C GLU A 338 -1.58 17.45 -15.58
N LEU A 339 -0.91 17.81 -14.48
CA LEU A 339 -1.36 18.89 -13.61
C LEU A 339 -1.44 20.23 -14.32
N LYS A 340 -0.79 20.47 -15.46
CA LYS A 340 -0.90 21.74 -16.21
C LYS A 340 -2.15 21.76 -17.10
N SER A 341 -2.58 20.62 -17.63
CA SER A 341 -3.72 20.50 -18.56
C SER A 341 -5.11 20.61 -17.92
N GLU A 342 -5.26 20.27 -16.62
CA GLU A 342 -6.59 20.29 -15.98
C GLU A 342 -7.10 21.69 -15.55
N LYS A 343 -8.44 21.87 -15.50
CA LYS A 343 -9.18 23.09 -15.07
C LYS A 343 -9.47 23.09 -13.54
N PRO A 344 -9.93 24.19 -12.88
CA PRO A 344 -9.33 24.61 -11.60
C PRO A 344 -10.03 24.13 -10.32
N HIS A 345 -9.27 23.42 -9.46
CA HIS A 345 -9.34 23.54 -8.00
C HIS A 345 -8.01 24.12 -7.49
N LYS A 346 -7.95 25.45 -7.27
CA LYS A 346 -6.69 26.21 -7.19
C LYS A 346 -5.78 25.86 -6.00
N SER A 347 -6.34 25.58 -4.82
CA SER A 347 -5.55 25.38 -3.59
C SER A 347 -4.79 24.05 -3.58
N ARG A 348 -5.52 22.93 -3.67
CA ARG A 348 -4.96 21.56 -3.66
C ARG A 348 -3.93 21.33 -4.78
N ARG A 349 -4.17 21.88 -5.97
CA ARG A 349 -3.23 21.80 -7.09
C ARG A 349 -1.92 22.54 -6.83
N SER A 350 -1.98 23.69 -6.18
CA SER A 350 -0.77 24.46 -5.84
C SER A 350 0.10 23.71 -4.85
N GLU A 351 -0.51 23.05 -3.87
CA GLU A 351 0.17 22.20 -2.90
C GLU A 351 0.83 20.99 -3.56
N ILE A 352 0.07 20.22 -4.37
CA ILE A 352 0.61 19.07 -5.12
C ILE A 352 1.78 19.51 -6.00
N LYS A 353 1.63 20.61 -6.75
CA LYS A 353 2.70 21.16 -7.58
C LYS A 353 3.94 21.57 -6.78
N GLY A 354 3.76 22.10 -5.57
CA GLY A 354 4.85 22.42 -4.66
C GLY A 354 5.63 21.16 -4.25
N ASN A 355 4.90 20.11 -3.90
CA ASN A 355 5.46 18.81 -3.51
C ASN A 355 6.21 18.15 -4.68
N LEU A 356 5.62 18.14 -5.89
CA LEU A 356 6.25 17.61 -7.10
C LEU A 356 7.58 18.31 -7.40
N LYS A 357 7.60 19.66 -7.37
CA LYS A 357 8.83 20.44 -7.60
C LYS A 357 9.90 20.24 -6.53
N SER A 358 9.48 19.97 -5.30
CA SER A 358 10.40 19.67 -4.21
C SER A 358 11.02 18.27 -4.40
N ALA A 359 10.17 17.28 -4.73
CA ALA A 359 10.59 15.93 -5.02
C ALA A 359 11.52 15.86 -6.24
N GLU A 360 11.18 16.53 -7.34
CA GLU A 360 12.01 16.57 -8.56
C GLU A 360 13.41 17.09 -8.25
N ARG A 361 13.50 18.19 -7.48
CA ARG A 361 14.80 18.78 -7.10
C ARG A 361 15.62 17.83 -6.22
N LYS A 362 15.00 17.14 -5.27
CA LYS A 362 15.67 16.15 -4.41
C LYS A 362 16.15 14.94 -5.21
N VAL A 363 15.29 14.38 -6.06
CA VAL A 363 15.63 13.24 -6.95
C VAL A 363 16.78 13.61 -7.87
N TYR A 364 16.72 14.79 -8.51
CA TYR A 364 17.79 15.26 -9.39
C TYR A 364 19.13 15.47 -8.64
N PHE A 365 19.07 16.06 -7.44
CA PHE A 365 20.26 16.22 -6.61
C PHE A 365 20.88 14.87 -6.22
N ILE A 366 20.05 13.92 -5.78
CA ILE A 366 20.50 12.57 -5.40
C ILE A 366 21.05 11.82 -6.61
N MET A 367 20.46 11.99 -7.79
CA MET A 367 20.97 11.41 -9.04
C MET A 367 22.39 11.87 -9.37
N CYS A 368 22.65 13.17 -9.27
CA CYS A 368 24.00 13.71 -9.48
C CYS A 368 24.97 13.21 -8.40
N TRP A 369 24.51 13.07 -7.15
CA TRP A 369 25.32 12.60 -6.05
C TRP A 369 25.70 11.12 -6.19
N VAL A 370 24.74 10.26 -6.58
CA VAL A 370 24.95 8.83 -6.84
C VAL A 370 26.00 8.62 -7.93
N HIS A 371 25.97 9.42 -9.00
CA HIS A 371 26.95 9.35 -10.09
C HIS A 371 28.39 9.64 -9.63
N GLU A 372 28.56 10.46 -8.59
CA GLU A 372 29.88 10.78 -8.03
C GLU A 372 30.40 9.76 -7.00
N GLN A 373 29.56 8.84 -6.53
CA GLN A 373 29.98 7.86 -5.52
C GLN A 373 30.74 6.68 -6.13
N PRO A 374 31.71 6.09 -5.42
CA PRO A 374 32.39 4.89 -5.88
C PRO A 374 31.44 3.69 -5.90
N GLU A 375 31.66 2.77 -6.85
CA GLU A 375 30.79 1.60 -7.07
C GLU A 375 30.64 0.71 -5.83
N ASP A 376 31.70 0.61 -5.01
CA ASP A 376 31.72 -0.22 -3.80
C ASP A 376 30.76 0.26 -2.70
N THR A 377 30.31 1.51 -2.77
CA THR A 377 29.43 2.13 -1.74
C THR A 377 28.13 1.34 -1.57
N TRP A 378 27.59 0.82 -2.67
CA TRP A 378 26.23 0.29 -2.70
C TRP A 378 26.10 -1.10 -2.10
N PHE A 379 27.15 -1.91 -2.13
CA PHE A 379 27.17 -3.24 -1.50
C PHE A 379 27.01 -3.18 0.02
N SER A 380 27.64 -2.19 0.65
CA SER A 380 27.50 -1.94 2.09
C SER A 380 26.05 -1.55 2.44
N VAL A 381 25.45 -0.66 1.64
CA VAL A 381 24.06 -0.24 1.81
C VAL A 381 23.09 -1.40 1.60
N ALA A 382 23.31 -2.22 0.57
CA ALA A 382 22.52 -3.43 0.31
C ALA A 382 22.56 -4.40 1.50
N SER A 383 23.74 -4.63 2.07
CA SER A 383 23.92 -5.50 3.24
C SER A 383 23.16 -4.97 4.47
N MET A 384 23.14 -3.65 4.68
CA MET A 384 22.37 -3.04 5.77
C MET A 384 20.85 -3.22 5.57
N VAL A 385 20.35 -3.07 4.35
CA VAL A 385 18.92 -3.27 4.04
C VAL A 385 18.52 -4.73 4.21
N GLU A 386 19.37 -5.67 3.77
CA GLU A 386 19.14 -7.11 3.93
C GLU A 386 19.12 -7.55 5.40
N ALA A 387 20.01 -6.98 6.22
CA ALA A 387 20.02 -7.21 7.66
C ALA A 387 18.72 -6.70 8.32
N GLU A 388 18.24 -5.52 7.95
CA GLU A 388 17.00 -4.95 8.48
C GLU A 388 15.76 -5.77 8.07
N LYS A 389 15.72 -6.24 6.81
CA LYS A 389 14.69 -7.16 6.32
C LYS A 389 14.67 -8.43 7.17
N SER A 390 15.84 -9.03 7.41
CA SER A 390 15.98 -10.26 8.19
C SER A 390 15.51 -10.07 9.64
N ALA A 391 15.88 -8.94 10.26
CA ALA A 391 15.42 -8.58 11.60
C ALA A 391 13.89 -8.42 11.67
N THR A 392 13.30 -7.75 10.67
CA THR A 392 11.85 -7.53 10.58
C THR A 392 11.09 -8.84 10.40
N SER A 393 11.58 -9.73 9.54
CA SER A 393 10.99 -11.05 9.30
C SER A 393 11.04 -11.93 10.56
N ALA A 394 12.18 -11.96 11.26
CA ALA A 394 12.36 -12.74 12.49
C ALA A 394 11.40 -12.33 13.62
N CYS A 395 11.13 -11.03 13.77
CA CYS A 395 10.15 -10.50 14.73
C CYS A 395 8.71 -10.98 14.46
N THR A 396 8.39 -11.36 13.22
CA THR A 396 7.06 -11.88 12.85
C THR A 396 6.91 -13.39 12.96
N GLY A 397 7.98 -14.17 12.75
CA GLY A 397 7.94 -15.64 12.78
C GLY A 397 7.94 -16.28 14.18
N ASN A 398 8.52 -15.61 15.18
CA ASN A 398 9.00 -16.29 16.41
C ASN A 398 7.98 -16.55 17.53
N ARG A 399 6.69 -16.80 17.23
CA ARG A 399 5.71 -17.18 18.27
C ARG A 399 4.65 -18.19 17.81
N LYS A 400 4.94 -19.04 16.82
CA LYS A 400 4.12 -20.23 16.53
C LYS A 400 4.50 -21.45 17.38
N ASP A 401 5.69 -21.48 18.01
CA ASP A 401 6.20 -22.70 18.69
C ASP A 401 6.30 -22.64 20.23
N THR A 402 5.54 -21.79 20.93
CA THR A 402 5.61 -21.78 22.40
C THR A 402 4.30 -21.43 23.10
N LEU A 403 3.25 -22.24 22.91
CA LEU A 403 2.11 -22.25 23.82
C LEU A 403 1.55 -23.68 24.00
N SER A 404 2.31 -24.52 24.70
CA SER A 404 1.77 -25.62 25.51
C SER A 404 2.40 -25.53 26.90
N VAL A 405 2.08 -24.46 27.63
CA VAL A 405 2.14 -24.45 29.09
C VAL A 405 0.93 -23.65 29.55
N GLN A 406 -0.05 -24.35 30.12
CA GLN A 406 -1.15 -23.72 30.84
C GLN A 406 -0.57 -23.00 32.05
N ASP A 407 -0.63 -21.67 32.07
CA ASP A 407 -0.41 -20.91 33.28
C ASP A 407 -1.70 -20.16 33.64
N LYS A 408 -2.28 -20.52 34.79
CA LYS A 408 -3.56 -19.99 35.28
C LYS A 408 -3.34 -18.58 35.81
N ALA A 409 -3.49 -17.56 34.97
CA ALA A 409 -3.50 -16.17 35.41
C ALA A 409 -4.90 -15.77 35.95
N LYS A 410 -4.93 -15.28 37.20
CA LYS A 410 -6.10 -14.68 37.87
C LYS A 410 -6.63 -13.45 37.09
N PRO A 411 -7.95 -13.19 37.12
CA PRO A 411 -8.54 -12.08 36.36
C PRO A 411 -8.11 -10.75 36.96
N ARG A 412 -7.38 -9.94 36.16
CA ARG A 412 -7.20 -8.51 36.42
C ARG A 412 -8.44 -7.75 35.93
N GLY A 413 -8.79 -6.70 36.66
CA GLY A 413 -10.01 -5.92 36.51
C GLY A 413 -10.22 -5.36 35.10
N LYS A 414 -11.51 -5.17 34.80
CA LYS A 414 -12.13 -4.78 33.53
C LYS A 414 -11.40 -3.63 32.81
N THR A 415 -10.69 -3.94 31.74
CA THR A 415 -10.32 -2.96 30.70
C THR A 415 -10.98 -3.35 29.38
N LEU A 416 -11.75 -2.42 28.82
CA LEU A 416 -12.35 -2.52 27.50
C LEU A 416 -11.29 -2.13 26.47
N ILE A 417 -10.70 -3.12 25.80
CA ILE A 417 -9.73 -3.00 24.69
C ILE A 417 -8.51 -2.13 25.01
N GLU A 418 -7.35 -2.78 25.17
CA GLU A 418 -6.10 -2.07 25.41
C GLU A 418 -5.38 -1.74 24.10
N GLU A 419 -5.15 -0.44 23.89
CA GLU A 419 -4.19 0.05 22.92
C GLU A 419 -2.77 -0.34 23.34
N VAL A 420 -1.90 -0.61 22.37
CA VAL A 420 -0.50 -0.97 22.64
C VAL A 420 0.23 0.23 23.26
N LYS A 421 0.32 0.27 24.60
CA LYS A 421 1.11 1.29 25.31
C LYS A 421 2.60 0.97 25.21
N GLY A 422 3.36 1.85 24.56
CA GLY A 422 4.82 1.83 24.61
C GLY A 422 5.31 2.04 26.04
N HIS A 423 6.09 1.09 26.55
CA HIS A 423 6.79 1.26 27.84
C HIS A 423 7.86 2.34 27.65
N VAL A 424 7.61 3.55 28.16
CA VAL A 424 8.65 4.55 28.36
C VAL A 424 9.43 4.12 29.59
N MET A 425 10.64 3.58 29.39
CA MET A 425 11.61 3.46 30.49
C MET A 425 11.92 4.88 30.94
N LYS A 426 11.46 5.22 32.15
CA LYS A 426 11.93 6.40 32.86
C LYS A 426 13.38 6.16 33.27
N THR A 427 14.31 6.92 32.70
CA THR A 427 15.56 7.28 33.39
C THR A 427 15.30 8.46 34.29
#